data_AF-A0A3N4LCM4-F1
#
_entry.id   AF-A0A3N4LCM4-F1
#
_cell.length_a   1.000
_cell.length_b   1.000
_cell.length_c   1.000
_cell.angle_alpha   90.00
_cell.angle_beta   90.00
_cell.angle_gamma   90.00
#
_symmetry.space_group_name_H-M   'P 1'
#
loop_
_entity.id
_entity.type
_entity.pdbx_description
1 polymer ?
#
loop_
_entity_poly.entity_id
_entity_poly.type
_entity_poly.pdbx_seq_one_letter_code
_entity_poly.pdbx_strand_id
1 'polypeptide(L)' 'MPPPPQHGGQGMSTFDKMKMGFIMGSCVGLTMGFIFGGYTILKHGAGPNGVMRSLGQYMLGSAATFGFFMSIGTAIRTE' A
#
# COMPACT_ATOMS: atom_id res chain seq x y z
N MET A 1 -17.88 6.67 -30.02
CA MET A 1 -17.57 6.96 -28.60
C MET A 1 -16.16 7.52 -28.54
N PRO A 2 -15.97 8.78 -28.13
CA PRO A 2 -14.62 9.31 -27.91
C PRO A 2 -13.91 8.45 -26.86
N PRO A 3 -12.62 8.13 -27.04
CA PRO A 3 -11.88 7.36 -26.06
C PRO A 3 -11.97 8.07 -24.71
N PRO A 4 -12.11 7.32 -23.59
CA PRO A 4 -12.09 7.91 -22.27
C PRO A 4 -10.86 8.80 -22.16
N PRO A 5 -10.96 10.00 -21.58
CA PRO A 5 -9.83 10.90 -21.43
C PRO A 5 -8.70 10.12 -20.77
N GLN A 6 -7.72 9.73 -21.59
CA GLN A 6 -6.40 9.39 -21.11
C GLN A 6 -6.03 10.58 -20.27
N HIS A 7 -5.83 10.35 -18.97
CA HIS A 7 -5.28 11.35 -18.09
C HIS A 7 -3.85 11.62 -18.56
N GLY A 8 -3.70 12.31 -19.69
CA GLY A 8 -2.60 13.19 -20.01
C GLY A 8 -2.65 14.33 -19.00
N GLY A 9 -2.43 13.98 -17.74
CA GLY A 9 -2.36 14.91 -16.63
C GLY A 9 -0.97 15.53 -16.66
N GLN A 10 -0.83 16.58 -17.46
CA GLN A 10 -0.16 17.81 -17.03
C GLN A 10 0.93 17.60 -15.96
N GLY A 11 2.17 17.33 -16.38
CA GLY A 11 3.40 17.58 -15.61
C GLY A 11 3.38 17.29 -14.11
N MET A 12 2.82 16.16 -13.67
CA MET A 12 2.91 15.76 -12.26
C MET A 12 4.39 15.50 -11.94
N SER A 13 4.96 16.22 -10.96
CA SER A 13 6.38 16.06 -10.57
C SER A 13 6.68 14.59 -10.22
N THR A 14 7.92 14.12 -10.43
CA THR A 14 8.35 12.76 -10.02
C THR A 14 7.98 12.49 -8.56
N PHE A 15 8.00 13.53 -7.73
CA PHE A 15 7.55 13.47 -6.33
C PHE A 15 6.05 13.19 -6.17
N ASP A 16 5.20 13.78 -7.00
CA ASP A 16 3.76 13.57 -6.95
C ASP A 16 3.35 12.18 -7.47
N LYS A 17 4.08 11.68 -8.48
CA LYS A 17 3.94 10.29 -8.97
C LYS A 17 4.37 9.27 -7.91
N MET A 18 5.48 9.57 -7.23
CA MET A 18 5.98 8.79 -6.10
C MET A 18 4.97 8.77 -4.95
N LYS A 19 4.41 9.94 -4.59
CA LYS A 19 3.33 10.06 -3.59
C LYS A 19 2.09 9.24 -3.96
N MET A 20 1.68 9.28 -5.23
CA MET A 20 0.56 8.49 -5.72
C MET A 20 0.81 6.97 -5.59
N GLY A 21 2.00 6.51 -6.00
CA GLY A 21 2.40 5.11 -5.84
C GLY A 21 2.47 4.69 -4.38
N PHE A 22 2.99 5.57 -3.51
CA PHE A 22 3.02 5.33 -2.08
C PHE A 22 1.62 5.20 -1.49
N ILE A 23 0.70 6.13 -1.78
CA ILE A 23 -0.68 6.08 -1.23
C ILE A 23 -1.41 4.83 -1.72
N MET A 24 -1.35 4.53 -3.02
CA MET A 24 -1.99 3.33 -3.56
C MET A 24 -1.39 2.05 -2.98
N GLY A 25 -0.06 1.96 -2.91
CA GLY A 25 0.63 0.81 -2.33
C GLY A 25 0.37 0.65 -0.84
N SER A 26 0.35 1.73 -0.08
CA SER A 26 0.10 1.70 1.36
C SER A 26 -1.34 1.34 1.70
N CYS A 27 -2.34 1.81 0.93
CA CYS A 27 -3.73 1.35 1.08
C CYS A 27 -3.86 -0.16 0.84
N VAL A 28 -3.29 -0.67 -0.26
CA VAL A 28 -3.31 -2.11 -0.57
C VAL A 28 -2.57 -2.91 0.51
N GLY A 29 -1.41 -2.43 0.95
CA GLY A 29 -0.63 -3.07 2.01
C GLY A 29 -1.35 -3.06 3.35
N LEU A 30 -2.08 -2.01 3.70
CA LEU A 30 -2.93 -1.95 4.90
C LEU A 30 -4.04 -3.00 4.83
N THR A 31 -4.77 -3.09 3.71
CA THR A 31 -5.85 -4.06 3.55
C THR A 31 -5.33 -5.50 3.58
N MET A 32 -4.22 -5.79 2.88
CA MET A 32 -3.62 -7.13 2.93
C MET A 32 -3.07 -7.48 4.31
N GLY A 33 -2.43 -6.52 5.00
CA GLY A 33 -1.98 -6.71 6.38
C GLY A 33 -3.13 -6.93 7.35
N PHE A 34 -4.28 -6.29 7.12
CA PHE A 34 -5.48 -6.51 7.92
C PHE A 34 -6.08 -7.90 7.67
N ILE A 35 -6.23 -8.32 6.42
CA ILE A 35 -6.80 -9.63 6.07
C ILE A 35 -5.88 -10.75 6.56
N PHE A 36 -4.60 -10.71 6.19
CA PHE A 36 -3.66 -11.78 6.51
C PHE A 36 -3.25 -11.76 7.99
N GLY A 37 -3.03 -10.57 8.56
CA GLY A 37 -2.76 -10.40 9.99
C GLY A 37 -3.97 -10.77 10.85
N GLY A 38 -5.18 -10.35 10.47
CA GLY A 38 -6.43 -10.73 11.14
C GLY A 38 -6.68 -12.22 11.07
N TYR A 39 -6.53 -12.84 9.89
CA TYR A 39 -6.64 -14.29 9.74
C TYR A 39 -5.60 -15.04 10.58
N THR A 40 -4.35 -14.58 10.59
CA THR A 40 -3.28 -15.20 11.38
C THR A 40 -3.55 -15.12 12.87
N ILE A 41 -4.06 -13.98 13.36
CA ILE A 41 -4.42 -13.79 14.76
C ILE A 41 -5.65 -14.62 15.16
N LEU A 42 -6.65 -14.72 14.30
CA LEU A 42 -7.83 -15.55 14.56
C LEU A 42 -7.47 -17.04 14.60
N LYS A 43 -6.52 -17.47 13.77
CA LYS A 43 -6.18 -18.90 13.65
C LYS A 43 -5.08 -19.36 14.62
N HIS A 44 -4.08 -18.53 14.89
CA HIS A 44 -2.92 -18.88 15.74
C HIS A 44 -2.91 -18.13 17.09
N GLY A 45 -3.88 -17.26 17.33
CA GLY A 45 -3.91 -16.37 18.48
C GLY A 45 -3.01 -15.14 18.28
N ALA A 46 -3.27 -14.08 19.05
CA ALA A 46 -2.60 -12.80 18.91
C ALA A 46 -1.14 -12.74 19.39
N GLY A 47 -0.59 -13.88 19.83
CA GLY A 47 0.69 -13.94 20.52
C GLY A 47 0.73 -13.13 21.82
N PRO A 48 1.91 -13.05 22.47
CA PRO A 48 2.08 -12.37 23.76
C PRO A 48 1.83 -10.85 23.71
N ASN A 49 1.86 -10.26 22.52
CA ASN A 49 1.78 -8.81 22.30
C ASN A 49 0.34 -8.29 22.14
N GLY A 50 -0.67 -9.17 22.12
CA GLY A 50 -2.07 -8.81 21.96
C GLY A 50 -2.49 -8.51 20.52
N VAL A 51 -3.81 -8.56 20.27
CA VAL A 51 -4.41 -8.48 18.92
C VAL A 51 -4.01 -7.20 18.21
N MET A 52 -4.15 -6.06 18.89
CA MET A 52 -3.95 -4.75 18.29
C MET A 52 -2.49 -4.50 17.86
N ARG A 53 -1.53 -4.99 18.64
CA ARG A 53 -0.10 -4.80 18.36
C ARG A 53 0.38 -5.73 17.26
N SER A 54 -0.01 -7.00 17.29
CA SER A 54 0.31 -7.97 16.23
C SER A 54 -0.34 -7.55 14.91
N LEU A 55 -1.62 -7.19 14.94
CA LEU A 55 -2.35 -6.72 13.75
C LEU A 55 -1.74 -5.43 13.21
N GLY A 56 -1.44 -4.48 14.10
CA GLY A 56 -0.76 -3.24 13.76
C GLY A 56 0.60 -3.49 13.12
N GLN A 57 1.41 -4.43 13.63
CA GLN A 57 2.68 -4.79 13.01
C GLN A 57 2.51 -5.39 11.61
N TYR A 58 1.53 -6.27 11.40
CA TYR A 58 1.22 -6.79 10.07
C TYR A 58 0.80 -5.66 9.13
N MET A 59 -0.21 -4.88 9.51
CA MET A 59 -0.75 -3.76 8.73
C MET A 59 0.30 -2.72 8.37
N LEU A 60 1.10 -2.28 9.33
CA LEU A 60 2.08 -1.22 9.16
C LEU A 60 3.31 -1.73 8.40
N GLY A 61 3.72 -2.98 8.66
CA GLY A 61 4.78 -3.65 7.92
C GLY A 61 4.43 -3.80 6.44
N SER A 62 3.25 -4.36 6.13
CA SER A 62 2.82 -4.53 4.74
C SER A 62 2.54 -3.19 4.05
N ALA A 63 1.93 -2.21 4.73
CA ALA A 63 1.73 -0.88 4.17
C ALA A 63 3.04 -0.15 3.83
N ALA A 64 4.05 -0.27 4.69
CA ALA A 64 5.37 0.29 4.43
C ALA A 64 6.03 -0.38 3.22
N THR A 65 6.00 -1.71 3.15
CA THR A 65 6.64 -2.46 2.06
C THR A 65 5.95 -2.23 0.71
N PHE A 66 4.62 -2.39 0.64
CA PHE A 66 3.88 -2.17 -0.60
C PHE A 66 3.87 -0.70 -1.01
N GLY A 67 3.77 0.23 -0.06
CA GLY A 67 3.92 1.66 -0.31
C GLY A 67 5.28 2.01 -0.88
N PHE A 68 6.37 1.48 -0.31
CA PHE A 68 7.74 1.72 -0.79
C PHE A 68 7.99 1.17 -2.20
N PHE A 69 7.60 -0.08 -2.46
CA PHE A 69 7.80 -0.68 -3.79
C PHE A 69 6.96 -0.02 -4.87
N MET A 70 5.69 0.29 -4.59
CA MET A 70 4.81 0.95 -5.56
C MET A 70 5.22 2.40 -5.80
N SER A 71 5.69 3.10 -4.76
CA SER A 71 6.24 4.46 -4.85
C SER A 71 7.44 4.55 -5.80
N ILE A 72 8.37 3.59 -5.73
CA ILE A 72 9.52 3.51 -6.64
C ILE A 72 9.07 3.08 -8.05
N GLY A 73 8.16 2.10 -8.14
CA GLY A 73 7.63 1.62 -9.41
C GLY A 73 6.89 2.70 -10.21
N THR A 74 6.15 3.58 -9.54
CA THR A 74 5.49 4.73 -10.20
C THR A 74 6.46 5.84 -10.56
N ALA A 75 7.54 6.04 -9.79
CA ALA A 75 8.59 6.97 -10.17
C ALA A 75 9.26 6.50 -11.48
N ILE A 76 9.77 5.26 -11.53
CA ILE A 76 10.53 4.73 -12.68
C ILE A 76 9.65 4.54 -13.93
N ARG A 77 8.37 4.14 -13.79
CA ARG A 77 7.47 3.93 -14.93
C ARG A 77 7.09 5.22 -15.66
N THR A 78 7.22 6.37 -15.00
CA THR A 78 6.66 7.64 -15.49
C THR A 78 7.73 8.66 -15.89
N GLU A 79 8.95 8.19 -16.07
CA GLU A 79 10.02 8.80 -16.86
C GLU A 79 9.78 8.51 -18.35
#